data_AF-A0A1Q4GMW8-F1
#
_entry.id   AF-A0A1Q4GMW8-F1
#
_cell.length_a   1.000
_cell.length_b   1.000
_cell.length_c   1.000
_cell.angle_alpha   90.00
_cell.angle_beta   90.00
_cell.angle_gamma   90.00
#
_symmetry.space_group_name_H-M   'P 1'
#
loop_
_entity.id
_entity.type
_entity.pdbx_description
1 polymer ?
#
loop_
_entity_poly.entity_id
_entity_poly.type
_entity_poly.pdbx_seq_one_letter_code
_entity_poly.pdbx_strand_id
1 'polypeptide(L)'
;MTYKNAVLATLLAAPALVMPSHAGAAANWVGSADYTASPLNITTADVVGPFSVYDAGSGVVLLHNTSSSGSLAYYDGYYQSYVTRHELNGNPVAAPNLDSKYELTVVADFKETLDTSTNTFSVTGGSFAIYLDNAVDRSFSGDSGFSDGDKILWGSIISGSGTTMSVGSMVFGATDLNIKITGYDTNVYNPDTITDAGGIFTLRLGNPYDADFLVPITKVQGHAVGSGDLKFAADGYLALAVPEAETYAMMLAGLGLVGFMARRRTRGLA
;
A
#
# COMPACT_ATOMS: atom_id res chain seq x y z
N MET A 1 -5.55 -28.81 45.15
CA MET A 1 -5.60 -27.37 44.84
C MET A 1 -6.16 -27.22 43.44
N THR A 2 -7.36 -26.67 43.37
CA THR A 2 -8.21 -26.66 42.18
C THR A 2 -7.91 -25.39 41.40
N TYR A 3 -7.27 -25.50 40.23
CA TYR A 3 -7.10 -24.35 39.33
C TYR A 3 -8.42 -24.14 38.58
N LYS A 4 -9.12 -23.09 38.99
CA LYS A 4 -10.36 -22.62 38.37
C LYS A 4 -10.06 -22.03 36.99
N ASN A 5 -10.83 -22.50 36.02
CA ASN A 5 -11.22 -21.90 34.75
C ASN A 5 -10.81 -20.43 34.54
N ALA A 6 -9.99 -20.19 33.52
CA ALA A 6 -9.90 -18.91 32.83
C ALA A 6 -9.40 -19.11 31.40
N VAL A 7 -10.29 -19.53 30.50
CA VAL A 7 -10.16 -19.21 29.08
C VAL A 7 -11.52 -18.71 28.63
N LEU A 8 -11.82 -17.47 29.04
CA LEU A 8 -12.82 -16.67 28.35
C LEU A 8 -12.11 -16.18 27.09
N ALA A 9 -12.38 -16.83 25.96
CA ALA A 9 -12.01 -16.32 24.64
C ALA A 9 -12.81 -15.05 24.38
N THR A 10 -12.34 -13.93 24.92
CA THR A 10 -12.80 -12.61 24.50
C THR A 10 -12.06 -12.27 23.22
N LEU A 11 -12.74 -12.50 22.10
CA LEU A 11 -12.61 -11.66 20.91
C LEU A 11 -12.92 -10.23 21.38
N LEU A 12 -11.92 -9.51 21.88
CA LEU A 12 -12.05 -8.09 22.14
C LEU A 12 -12.17 -7.43 20.77
N ALA A 13 -13.42 -7.22 20.36
CA ALA A 13 -13.77 -6.09 19.51
C ALA A 13 -13.04 -4.87 20.07
N ALA A 14 -12.13 -4.32 19.27
CA ALA A 14 -11.41 -3.11 19.60
C ALA A 14 -12.44 -2.04 20.03
N PRO A 15 -12.38 -1.52 21.27
CA PRO A 15 -13.13 -0.32 21.58
C PRO A 15 -12.60 0.75 20.64
N ALA A 16 -13.51 1.35 19.86
CA ALA A 16 -13.25 2.44 18.95
C ALA A 16 -12.20 3.37 19.55
N LEU A 17 -10.99 3.35 18.98
CA LEU A 17 -10.12 4.49 19.06
C LEU A 17 -10.92 5.61 18.40
N VAL A 18 -11.52 6.46 19.22
CA VAL A 18 -11.82 7.83 18.80
C VAL A 18 -10.45 8.45 18.58
N MET A 19 -9.90 8.19 17.39
CA MET A 19 -8.80 8.97 16.88
C MET A 19 -9.27 10.43 16.89
N PRO A 20 -8.41 11.40 17.22
CA PRO A 20 -8.73 12.78 16.87
C PRO A 20 -9.15 12.78 15.41
N SER A 21 -10.35 13.28 15.12
CA SER A 21 -10.79 13.51 13.74
C SER A 21 -9.68 14.31 13.07
N HIS A 22 -8.91 13.64 12.20
CA HIS A 22 -7.89 14.28 11.39
C HIS A 22 -8.62 15.35 10.59
N ALA A 23 -8.42 16.61 10.98
CA ALA A 23 -8.86 17.73 10.18
C ALA A 23 -7.96 17.74 8.93
N GLY A 24 -8.48 17.14 7.85
CA GLY A 24 -7.76 16.89 6.60
C GLY A 24 -7.28 15.45 6.51
N ALA A 25 -8.16 14.53 6.10
CA ALA A 25 -7.73 13.27 5.51
C ALA A 25 -8.02 13.38 4.02
N ALA A 26 -7.00 13.12 3.18
CA ALA A 26 -7.12 13.16 1.74
C ALA A 26 -8.32 12.31 1.28
N ALA A 27 -9.14 12.86 0.40
CA ALA A 27 -10.27 12.11 -0.14
C ALA A 27 -9.75 10.98 -1.04
N ASN A 28 -10.39 9.82 -0.97
CA ASN A 28 -10.10 8.73 -1.89
C ASN A 28 -10.29 9.22 -3.33
N TRP A 29 -9.31 8.95 -4.19
CA TRP A 29 -9.47 9.10 -5.62
C TRP A 29 -10.50 8.08 -6.08
N VAL A 30 -11.44 8.53 -6.91
CA VAL A 30 -12.42 7.66 -7.55
C VAL A 30 -12.36 7.94 -9.04
N GLY A 31 -11.97 6.94 -9.81
CA GLY A 31 -11.84 7.08 -11.25
C GLY A 31 -11.78 5.74 -11.96
N SER A 32 -11.37 5.77 -13.22
CA SER A 32 -11.25 4.62 -14.11
C SER A 32 -9.82 4.45 -14.61
N ALA A 33 -9.49 3.21 -14.97
CA ALA A 33 -8.28 2.83 -15.66
C ALA A 33 -8.66 2.17 -17.00
N ASP A 34 -8.28 2.76 -18.12
CA ASP A 34 -8.36 2.16 -19.45
C ASP A 34 -7.03 1.49 -19.78
N TYR A 35 -6.92 0.18 -19.50
CA TYR A 35 -5.68 -0.56 -19.76
C TYR A 35 -5.44 -0.81 -21.25
N THR A 36 -6.46 -0.62 -22.10
CA THR A 36 -6.32 -0.71 -23.55
C THR A 36 -5.62 0.52 -24.14
N ALA A 37 -5.67 1.65 -23.42
CA ALA A 37 -5.06 2.93 -23.81
C ALA A 37 -3.59 3.07 -23.38
N SER A 38 -2.98 2.03 -22.80
CA SER A 38 -1.55 2.02 -22.48
C SER A 38 -0.66 2.07 -23.72
N PRO A 39 0.62 2.49 -23.61
CA PRO A 39 1.56 2.46 -24.72
C PRO A 39 1.77 1.07 -25.32
N LEU A 40 1.60 -0.01 -24.54
CA LEU A 40 1.56 -1.39 -25.03
C LEU A 40 0.36 -1.69 -25.97
N ASN A 41 -0.67 -0.85 -26.00
CA ASN A 41 -1.89 -1.02 -26.80
C ASN A 41 -2.54 -2.41 -26.63
N ILE A 42 -2.73 -2.82 -25.38
CA ILE A 42 -3.28 -4.13 -25.05
C ILE A 42 -4.78 -4.17 -25.35
N THR A 43 -5.15 -4.47 -26.60
CA THR A 43 -6.56 -4.44 -27.05
C THR A 43 -7.47 -5.45 -26.34
N THR A 44 -6.89 -6.42 -25.63
CA THR A 44 -7.59 -7.44 -24.84
C THR A 44 -7.71 -7.09 -23.36
N ALA A 45 -7.15 -5.96 -22.92
CA ALA A 45 -7.26 -5.51 -21.54
C ALA A 45 -8.62 -4.88 -21.25
N ASP A 46 -8.86 -4.56 -19.98
CA ASP A 46 -10.14 -4.02 -19.52
C ASP A 46 -10.12 -2.50 -19.40
N VAL A 47 -11.31 -1.90 -19.51
CA VAL A 47 -11.59 -0.58 -18.95
C VAL A 47 -12.27 -0.81 -17.60
N VAL A 48 -11.60 -0.43 -16.52
CA VAL A 48 -12.02 -0.73 -15.14
C VAL A 48 -12.36 0.56 -14.41
N GLY A 49 -13.58 0.66 -13.89
CA GLY A 49 -13.97 1.78 -13.04
C GLY A 49 -15.49 1.94 -12.91
N PRO A 50 -15.94 2.80 -11.99
CA PRO A 50 -15.13 3.54 -11.03
C PRO A 50 -14.52 2.64 -9.94
N PHE A 51 -13.28 2.93 -9.52
CA PHE A 51 -12.59 2.28 -8.40
C PHE A 51 -11.73 3.28 -7.63
N SER A 52 -11.30 2.89 -6.43
CA SER A 52 -10.42 3.69 -5.57
C SER A 52 -9.28 2.88 -4.94
N VAL A 53 -9.33 1.56 -5.03
CA VAL A 53 -8.39 0.65 -4.38
C VAL A 53 -7.92 -0.43 -5.34
N TYR A 54 -6.64 -0.77 -5.27
CA TYR A 54 -6.07 -2.01 -5.76
C TYR A 54 -5.93 -3.00 -4.61
N ASP A 55 -6.43 -4.21 -4.78
CA ASP A 55 -6.20 -5.31 -3.85
C ASP A 55 -5.12 -6.22 -4.42
N ALA A 56 -4.02 -6.37 -3.68
CA ALA A 56 -2.90 -7.19 -4.10
C ALA A 56 -3.18 -8.65 -3.75
N GLY A 57 -2.66 -9.57 -4.55
CA GLY A 57 -2.60 -10.97 -4.20
C GLY A 57 -1.48 -11.26 -3.19
N SER A 58 -1.32 -12.55 -2.91
CA SER A 58 -0.17 -13.04 -2.15
C SER A 58 1.14 -12.60 -2.82
N GLY A 59 1.95 -11.88 -2.07
CA GLY A 59 3.26 -11.39 -2.45
C GLY A 59 4.35 -11.85 -1.50
N VAL A 60 5.58 -11.44 -1.80
CA VAL A 60 6.77 -11.73 -0.98
C VAL A 60 7.46 -10.44 -0.59
N VAL A 61 7.86 -10.35 0.68
CA VAL A 61 8.78 -9.32 1.17
C VAL A 61 10.09 -9.99 1.57
N LEU A 62 11.20 -9.45 1.08
CA LEU A 62 12.55 -9.79 1.51
C LEU A 62 13.15 -8.60 2.27
N LEU A 63 13.62 -8.82 3.50
CA LEU A 63 14.35 -7.83 4.28
C LEU A 63 15.81 -8.27 4.46
N HIS A 64 16.73 -7.42 4.03
CA HIS A 64 18.17 -7.55 4.23
C HIS A 64 18.58 -6.73 5.44
N ASN A 65 19.09 -7.36 6.49
CA ASN A 65 19.59 -6.62 7.65
C ASN A 65 20.86 -5.86 7.24
N THR A 66 20.82 -4.53 7.29
CA THR A 66 21.95 -3.68 6.94
C THR A 66 22.80 -3.34 8.15
N SER A 67 22.17 -3.19 9.31
CA SER A 67 22.84 -2.96 10.59
C SER A 67 21.89 -3.18 11.77
N SER A 68 22.47 -3.33 12.96
CA SER A 68 21.73 -3.35 14.23
C SER A 68 22.47 -2.53 15.28
N SER A 69 21.76 -1.76 16.07
CA SER A 69 22.30 -0.95 17.17
C SER A 69 21.37 -0.99 18.37
N GLY A 70 21.77 -1.71 19.42
CA GLY A 70 20.93 -1.93 20.59
C GLY A 70 19.66 -2.69 20.21
N SER A 71 18.49 -2.12 20.54
CA SER A 71 17.18 -2.69 20.21
C SER A 71 16.73 -2.40 18.76
N LEU A 72 17.45 -1.55 18.02
CA LEU A 72 17.09 -1.18 16.65
C LEU A 72 17.79 -2.08 15.63
N ALA A 73 17.02 -2.58 14.66
CA ALA A 73 17.52 -3.25 13.47
C ALA A 73 17.08 -2.48 12.23
N TYR A 74 17.96 -2.35 11.25
CA TYR A 74 17.73 -1.59 10.02
C TYR A 74 17.74 -2.53 8.83
N TYR A 75 16.79 -2.35 7.92
CA TYR A 75 16.60 -3.22 6.77
C TYR A 75 16.47 -2.42 5.47
N ASP A 76 17.08 -2.97 4.42
CA ASP A 76 16.64 -2.71 3.05
C ASP A 76 15.59 -3.77 2.71
N GLY A 77 14.44 -3.34 2.20
CA GLY A 77 13.27 -4.16 1.94
C GLY A 77 12.91 -4.18 0.46
N TYR A 78 12.48 -5.34 -0.02
CA TYR A 78 12.07 -5.58 -1.40
C TYR A 78 10.74 -6.32 -1.42
N TYR A 79 9.78 -5.82 -2.19
CA TYR A 79 8.44 -6.39 -2.31
C TYR A 79 8.09 -6.69 -3.77
N GLN A 80 7.45 -7.83 -3.99
CA GLN A 80 6.81 -8.19 -5.26
C GLN A 80 5.42 -8.76 -4.97
N SER A 81 4.43 -8.37 -5.77
CA SER A 81 3.11 -8.97 -5.83
C SER A 81 2.43 -8.64 -7.17
N TYR A 82 1.13 -8.84 -7.25
CA TYR A 82 0.26 -8.55 -8.37
C TYR A 82 -1.11 -8.09 -7.87
N VAL A 83 -1.86 -7.37 -8.68
CA VAL A 83 -3.23 -6.97 -8.37
C VAL A 83 -4.17 -8.12 -8.71
N THR A 84 -5.05 -8.49 -7.78
CA THR A 84 -6.09 -9.51 -8.04
C THR A 84 -7.43 -8.89 -8.40
N ARG A 85 -7.67 -7.64 -7.96
CA ARG A 85 -8.91 -6.91 -8.24
C ARG A 85 -8.77 -5.42 -7.97
N HIS A 86 -9.77 -4.70 -8.46
CA HIS A 86 -10.04 -3.30 -8.14
C HIS A 86 -11.26 -3.24 -7.23
N GLU A 87 -11.30 -2.25 -6.34
CA GLU A 87 -12.44 -2.08 -5.46
C GLU A 87 -12.94 -0.63 -5.38
N LEU A 88 -14.24 -0.50 -5.16
CA LEU A 88 -14.91 0.75 -4.81
C LEU A 88 -15.77 0.53 -3.56
N ASN A 89 -15.48 1.28 -2.49
CA ASN A 89 -16.18 1.15 -1.20
C ASN A 89 -16.21 -0.29 -0.66
N GLY A 90 -15.10 -1.04 -0.84
CA GLY A 90 -14.95 -2.45 -0.44
C GLY A 90 -15.73 -3.44 -1.32
N ASN A 91 -16.27 -3.01 -2.46
CA ASN A 91 -16.92 -3.90 -3.42
C ASN A 91 -16.00 -4.11 -4.63
N PRO A 92 -15.80 -5.35 -5.08
CA PRO A 92 -15.04 -5.64 -6.29
C PRO A 92 -15.64 -4.96 -7.53
N VAL A 93 -14.77 -4.40 -8.37
CA VAL A 93 -15.08 -3.83 -9.68
C VAL A 93 -14.57 -4.80 -10.74
N ALA A 94 -15.39 -5.06 -11.76
CA ALA A 94 -15.10 -6.11 -12.73
C ALA A 94 -13.89 -5.76 -13.62
N ALA A 95 -12.93 -6.69 -13.67
CA ALA A 95 -11.80 -6.70 -14.60
C ALA A 95 -11.64 -8.15 -15.13
N PRO A 96 -12.55 -8.63 -15.99
CA PRO A 96 -12.65 -10.05 -16.34
C PRO A 96 -11.43 -10.62 -17.07
N ASN A 97 -10.59 -9.77 -17.65
CA ASN A 97 -9.40 -10.19 -18.39
C ASN A 97 -8.10 -10.06 -17.54
N LEU A 98 -8.18 -9.46 -16.35
CA LEU A 98 -7.06 -9.38 -15.40
C LEU A 98 -6.60 -10.80 -15.04
N ASP A 99 -5.28 -11.00 -15.00
CA ASP A 99 -4.60 -12.26 -14.70
C ASP A 99 -4.88 -13.41 -15.70
N SER A 100 -5.52 -13.11 -16.83
CA SER A 100 -5.79 -14.10 -17.89
C SER A 100 -5.43 -13.64 -19.30
N LYS A 101 -5.43 -12.33 -19.54
CA LYS A 101 -5.01 -11.70 -20.81
C LYS A 101 -3.94 -10.63 -20.63
N TYR A 102 -3.86 -10.06 -19.44
CA TYR A 102 -2.87 -9.07 -19.02
C TYR A 102 -2.70 -9.22 -17.52
N GLU A 103 -1.63 -8.68 -16.97
CA GLU A 103 -1.43 -8.61 -15.54
C GLU A 103 -1.03 -7.21 -15.08
N LEU A 104 -1.29 -6.97 -13.79
CA LEU A 104 -0.82 -5.80 -13.09
C LEU A 104 0.09 -6.27 -11.97
N THR A 105 1.39 -6.04 -12.09
CA THR A 105 2.36 -6.41 -11.08
C THR A 105 2.73 -5.22 -10.21
N VAL A 106 3.10 -5.51 -8.98
CA VAL A 106 3.46 -4.52 -7.98
C VAL A 106 4.87 -4.81 -7.50
N VAL A 107 5.71 -3.78 -7.51
CA VAL A 107 7.05 -3.86 -6.90
C VAL A 107 7.29 -2.65 -6.01
N ALA A 108 8.06 -2.86 -4.94
CA ALA A 108 8.52 -1.76 -4.11
C ALA A 108 9.89 -2.05 -3.49
N ASP A 109 10.72 -1.03 -3.38
CA ASP A 109 11.91 -1.00 -2.53
C ASP A 109 11.66 -0.06 -1.36
N PHE A 110 12.15 -0.39 -0.17
CA PHE A 110 11.93 0.45 1.00
C PHE A 110 13.01 0.29 2.05
N LYS A 111 13.07 1.23 2.99
CA LYS A 111 13.93 1.19 4.16
C LYS A 111 13.10 1.11 5.42
N GLU A 112 13.40 0.13 6.25
CA GLU A 112 12.67 -0.13 7.48
C GLU A 112 13.61 -0.07 8.69
N THR A 113 13.10 0.46 9.79
CA THR A 113 13.69 0.32 11.12
C THR A 113 12.74 -0.48 12.00
N LEU A 114 13.21 -1.58 12.59
CA LEU A 114 12.50 -2.37 13.59
C LEU A 114 13.05 -2.03 14.97
N ASP A 115 12.17 -1.64 15.89
CA ASP A 115 12.46 -1.61 17.32
C ASP A 115 11.99 -2.92 17.97
N THR A 116 12.97 -3.76 18.32
CA THR A 116 12.74 -5.07 18.94
C THR A 116 12.26 -4.98 20.39
N SER A 117 12.38 -3.81 21.04
CA SER A 117 11.89 -3.63 22.41
C SER A 117 10.38 -3.39 22.46
N THR A 118 9.83 -2.80 21.41
CA THR A 118 8.41 -2.49 21.27
C THR A 118 7.70 -3.34 20.21
N ASN A 119 8.45 -4.12 19.43
CA ASN A 119 7.98 -4.85 18.26
C ASN A 119 7.28 -3.94 17.24
N THR A 120 7.72 -2.69 17.13
CA THR A 120 7.20 -1.72 16.16
C THR A 120 8.22 -1.49 15.08
N PHE A 121 7.77 -1.24 13.86
CA PHE A 121 8.64 -0.87 12.77
C PHE A 121 8.16 0.40 12.08
N SER A 122 9.10 1.08 11.45
CA SER A 122 8.86 2.32 10.71
C SER A 122 9.50 2.23 9.34
N VAL A 123 8.70 2.48 8.31
CA VAL A 123 9.20 2.63 6.94
C VAL A 123 9.56 4.10 6.75
N THR A 124 10.80 4.34 6.34
CA THR A 124 11.42 5.68 6.35
C THR A 124 11.66 6.25 4.97
N GLY A 125 11.44 5.44 3.94
CA GLY A 125 11.66 5.81 2.55
C GLY A 125 11.51 4.60 1.64
N GLY A 126 11.39 4.85 0.33
CA GLY A 126 11.30 3.80 -0.67
C GLY A 126 10.67 4.27 -1.96
N SER A 127 10.57 3.37 -2.92
CA SER A 127 9.83 3.56 -4.15
C SER A 127 8.82 2.45 -4.36
N PHE A 128 7.78 2.75 -5.14
CA PHE A 128 6.72 1.81 -5.49
C PHE A 128 6.35 2.02 -6.96
N ALA A 129 5.99 0.93 -7.63
CA ALA A 129 5.41 0.98 -8.97
C ALA A 129 4.41 -0.14 -9.23
N ILE A 130 3.40 0.17 -10.05
CA ILE A 130 2.55 -0.80 -10.75
C ILE A 130 3.00 -0.87 -12.20
N TYR A 131 3.19 -2.08 -12.69
CA TYR A 131 3.44 -2.37 -14.11
C TYR A 131 2.23 -3.07 -14.72
N LEU A 132 1.91 -2.69 -15.95
CA LEU A 132 0.92 -3.34 -16.79
C LEU A 132 1.65 -4.18 -17.83
N ASP A 133 1.35 -5.47 -17.87
CA ASP A 133 1.95 -6.40 -18.83
C ASP A 133 0.86 -7.13 -19.64
N ASN A 134 1.13 -7.34 -20.92
CA ASN A 134 0.30 -8.13 -21.84
C ASN A 134 0.62 -9.64 -21.76
N ALA A 135 1.80 -10.00 -21.26
CA ALA A 135 2.09 -11.36 -20.84
C ALA A 135 1.50 -11.58 -19.44
N VAL A 136 1.09 -12.81 -19.15
CA VAL A 136 0.77 -13.25 -17.78
C VAL A 136 1.86 -14.24 -17.40
N ASP A 137 3.01 -13.72 -16.99
CA ASP A 137 4.23 -14.51 -16.83
C ASP A 137 5.03 -14.20 -15.55
N ARG A 138 4.46 -13.37 -14.65
CA ARG A 138 4.98 -13.21 -13.28
C ARG A 138 5.33 -14.55 -12.63
N SER A 139 6.54 -14.62 -12.08
CA SER A 139 7.06 -15.82 -11.45
C SER A 139 7.89 -15.47 -10.22
N PHE A 140 7.36 -15.77 -9.04
CA PHE A 140 8.08 -15.56 -7.78
C PHE A 140 9.32 -16.45 -7.65
N SER A 141 9.25 -17.69 -8.12
CA SER A 141 10.39 -18.62 -8.08
C SER A 141 11.45 -18.28 -9.13
N GLY A 142 11.02 -17.78 -10.29
CA GLY A 142 11.90 -17.26 -11.34
C GLY A 142 12.46 -15.87 -11.05
N ASP A 143 11.78 -15.09 -10.21
CA ASP A 143 12.03 -13.66 -9.99
C ASP A 143 12.03 -12.90 -11.34
N SER A 144 10.94 -13.05 -12.08
CA SER A 144 10.70 -12.52 -13.43
C SER A 144 9.23 -12.13 -13.63
N GLY A 145 8.90 -11.36 -14.67
CA GLY A 145 7.51 -11.00 -15.01
C GLY A 145 6.89 -9.91 -14.11
N PHE A 146 7.68 -9.24 -13.27
CA PHE A 146 7.16 -8.22 -12.32
C PHE A 146 7.38 -6.77 -12.77
N SER A 147 8.28 -6.51 -13.71
CA SER A 147 8.73 -5.15 -14.07
C SER A 147 9.16 -5.00 -15.52
N ASP A 148 8.72 -5.92 -16.38
CA ASP A 148 8.95 -6.04 -17.81
C ASP A 148 7.82 -5.48 -18.68
N GLY A 149 6.67 -5.15 -18.07
CA GLY A 149 5.60 -4.37 -18.69
C GLY A 149 5.81 -2.85 -18.66
N ASP A 150 4.75 -2.12 -19.01
CA ASP A 150 4.70 -0.66 -18.93
C ASP A 150 4.45 -0.20 -17.50
N LYS A 151 5.30 0.69 -16.98
CA LYS A 151 5.09 1.31 -15.67
C LYS A 151 3.96 2.34 -15.75
N ILE A 152 2.82 2.05 -15.12
CA ILE A 152 1.60 2.87 -15.25
C ILE A 152 1.28 3.74 -14.03
N LEU A 153 1.80 3.42 -12.84
CA LEU A 153 1.62 4.21 -11.62
C LEU A 153 2.87 4.07 -10.75
N TRP A 154 3.45 5.18 -10.28
CA TRP A 154 4.66 5.14 -9.46
C TRP A 154 4.77 6.28 -8.46
N GLY A 155 5.49 6.01 -7.38
CA GLY A 155 5.59 6.93 -6.26
C GLY A 155 6.77 6.69 -5.35
N SER A 156 6.85 7.53 -4.33
CA SER A 156 7.80 7.40 -3.23
C SER A 156 7.05 7.02 -1.97
N ILE A 157 7.51 5.99 -1.27
CA ILE A 157 7.05 5.69 0.08
C ILE A 157 7.68 6.74 0.99
N ILE A 158 6.86 7.59 1.60
CA ILE A 158 7.35 8.75 2.39
C ILE A 158 7.39 8.46 3.88
N SER A 159 6.53 7.56 4.35
CA SER A 159 6.51 7.08 5.73
C SER A 159 5.71 5.81 5.82
N GLY A 160 5.91 5.05 6.89
CA GLY A 160 5.01 3.98 7.29
C GLY A 160 5.24 3.58 8.73
N SER A 161 4.28 2.91 9.32
CA SER A 161 4.36 2.42 10.68
C SER A 161 3.64 1.11 10.81
N GLY A 162 4.17 0.23 11.64
CA GLY A 162 3.59 -1.07 11.84
C GLY A 162 4.00 -1.72 13.15
N THR A 163 3.36 -2.84 13.42
CA THR A 163 3.61 -3.64 14.62
C THR A 163 3.73 -5.10 14.23
N THR A 164 4.51 -5.84 15.01
CA THR A 164 4.63 -7.28 14.89
C THR A 164 4.25 -7.97 16.19
N MET A 165 3.79 -9.21 16.07
CA MET A 165 3.56 -10.10 17.19
C MET A 165 4.10 -11.49 16.87
N SER A 166 4.73 -12.11 17.87
CA SER A 166 5.23 -13.48 17.76
C SER A 166 4.26 -14.46 18.39
N VAL A 167 3.92 -15.52 17.65
CA VAL A 167 3.09 -16.64 18.12
C VAL A 167 3.88 -17.93 17.89
N GLY A 168 4.53 -18.44 18.93
CA GLY A 168 5.47 -19.54 18.78
C GLY A 168 6.66 -19.14 17.90
N SER A 169 6.91 -19.90 16.84
CA SER A 169 7.96 -19.60 15.83
C SER A 169 7.47 -18.69 14.70
N MET A 170 6.20 -18.29 14.70
CA MET A 170 5.61 -17.45 13.66
C MET A 170 5.66 -15.98 14.09
N VAL A 171 5.83 -15.09 13.11
CA VAL A 171 5.64 -13.65 13.29
C VAL A 171 4.51 -13.20 12.37
N PHE A 172 3.59 -12.41 12.93
CA PHE A 172 2.58 -11.68 12.19
C PHE A 172 2.86 -10.19 12.31
N GLY A 173 2.76 -9.46 11.20
CA GLY A 173 2.93 -8.01 11.17
C GLY A 173 1.82 -7.33 10.38
N ALA A 174 1.59 -6.08 10.69
CA ALA A 174 0.76 -5.19 9.87
C ALA A 174 1.46 -3.84 9.72
N THR A 175 1.45 -3.30 8.51
CA THR A 175 2.05 -2.01 8.14
C THR A 175 1.00 -1.12 7.52
N ASP A 176 1.00 0.14 7.91
CA ASP A 176 0.34 1.23 7.19
C ASP A 176 1.42 2.09 6.52
N LEU A 177 1.26 2.38 5.22
CA LEU A 177 2.18 3.14 4.39
C LEU A 177 1.50 4.40 3.85
N ASN A 178 2.23 5.50 3.90
CA ASN A 178 1.91 6.72 3.15
C ASN A 178 2.82 6.80 1.93
N ILE A 179 2.21 6.97 0.77
CA ILE A 179 2.89 7.00 -0.53
C ILE A 179 2.55 8.31 -1.22
N LYS A 180 3.58 9.00 -1.70
CA LYS A 180 3.42 10.13 -2.60
C LYS A 180 3.42 9.61 -4.03
N ILE A 181 2.31 9.81 -4.76
CA ILE A 181 2.30 9.49 -6.19
C ILE A 181 3.06 10.60 -6.93
N THR A 182 4.08 10.17 -7.66
CA THR A 182 4.98 11.08 -8.40
C THR A 182 4.73 11.05 -9.91
N GLY A 183 4.00 10.05 -10.38
CA GLY A 183 3.47 10.03 -11.73
C GLY A 183 2.66 8.76 -12.02
N TYR A 184 1.91 8.82 -13.10
CA TYR A 184 1.14 7.73 -13.68
C TYR A 184 0.87 8.04 -15.15
N ASP A 185 0.42 7.04 -15.89
CA ASP A 185 0.00 7.21 -17.27
C ASP A 185 -1.41 7.81 -17.33
N THR A 186 -1.52 9.04 -17.82
CA THR A 186 -2.79 9.78 -17.92
C THR A 186 -3.68 9.32 -19.09
N ASN A 187 -3.17 8.47 -19.99
CA ASN A 187 -4.01 7.77 -20.96
C ASN A 187 -4.72 6.58 -20.30
N VAL A 188 -4.07 5.96 -19.31
CA VAL A 188 -4.66 4.86 -18.53
C VAL A 188 -5.62 5.42 -17.49
N TYR A 189 -5.20 6.38 -16.67
CA TYR A 189 -5.98 6.85 -15.53
C TYR A 189 -6.79 8.11 -15.80
N ASN A 190 -8.08 8.09 -15.43
CA ASN A 190 -8.95 9.26 -15.46
C ASN A 190 -9.87 9.31 -14.21
N PRO A 191 -9.99 10.43 -13.49
CA PRO A 191 -9.35 11.72 -13.76
C PRO A 191 -7.87 11.76 -13.41
N ASP A 192 -7.12 12.63 -14.11
CA ASP A 192 -5.72 12.96 -13.88
C ASP A 192 -5.56 13.83 -12.61
N THR A 193 -5.90 13.25 -11.45
CA THR A 193 -5.85 13.92 -10.13
C THR A 193 -5.26 13.08 -9.01
N ILE A 194 -4.69 11.90 -9.31
CA ILE A 194 -4.08 11.05 -8.28
C ILE A 194 -2.82 11.76 -7.76
N THR A 195 -2.69 11.94 -6.46
CA THR A 195 -1.48 12.58 -5.89
C THR A 195 -0.87 11.85 -4.74
N ASP A 196 -1.63 11.00 -4.07
CA ASP A 196 -1.21 10.30 -2.87
C ASP A 196 -1.85 8.91 -2.88
N ALA A 197 -1.29 8.00 -2.09
CA ALA A 197 -1.88 6.70 -1.85
C ALA A 197 -1.55 6.23 -0.43
N GLY A 198 -2.45 5.43 0.13
CA GLY A 198 -2.25 4.71 1.38
C GLY A 198 -2.16 3.22 1.11
N GLY A 199 -1.33 2.49 1.83
CA GLY A 199 -1.24 1.03 1.69
C GLY A 199 -1.28 0.33 3.04
N ILE A 200 -2.11 -0.71 3.18
CA ILE A 200 -2.06 -1.58 4.36
C ILE A 200 -1.61 -2.97 3.92
N PHE A 201 -0.57 -3.47 4.58
CA PHE A 201 0.02 -4.77 4.29
C PHE A 201 0.10 -5.61 5.55
N THR A 202 -0.35 -6.84 5.44
CA THR A 202 -0.11 -7.90 6.42
C THR A 202 1.12 -8.70 6.03
N LEU A 203 1.89 -9.10 7.03
CA LEU A 203 3.14 -9.81 6.88
C LEU A 203 3.12 -11.08 7.72
N ARG A 204 3.64 -12.17 7.17
CA ARG A 204 3.71 -13.44 7.88
C ARG A 204 5.03 -14.15 7.63
N LEU A 205 5.72 -14.49 8.71
CA LEU A 205 6.99 -15.21 8.72
C LEU A 205 6.84 -16.52 9.48
N GLY A 206 7.44 -17.58 8.94
CA GLY A 206 7.54 -18.87 9.63
C GLY A 206 6.23 -19.65 9.72
N ASN A 207 5.17 -19.25 9.01
CA ASN A 207 3.93 -20.03 8.96
C ASN A 207 4.10 -21.26 8.06
N PRO A 208 3.80 -22.48 8.54
CA PRO A 208 3.84 -23.68 7.70
C PRO A 208 2.93 -23.62 6.46
N TYR A 209 1.83 -22.87 6.50
CA TYR A 209 0.93 -22.71 5.35
C TYR A 209 1.52 -21.85 4.23
N ASP A 210 2.57 -21.06 4.50
CA ASP A 210 3.27 -20.26 3.49
C ASP A 210 4.48 -21.00 2.92
N ALA A 211 4.85 -22.16 3.47
CA ALA A 211 6.09 -22.83 3.13
C ALA A 211 6.17 -23.17 1.64
N ASP A 212 5.10 -23.72 1.06
CA ASP A 212 5.06 -24.10 -0.36
C ASP A 212 5.22 -22.89 -1.28
N PHE A 213 4.73 -21.72 -0.86
CA PHE A 213 4.90 -20.47 -1.60
C PHE A 213 6.30 -19.87 -1.42
N LEU A 214 6.81 -19.80 -0.18
CA LEU A 214 8.04 -19.09 0.13
C LEU A 214 9.32 -19.89 -0.16
N VAL A 215 9.33 -21.20 0.05
CA VAL A 215 10.53 -22.06 -0.13
C VAL A 215 11.15 -21.93 -1.53
N PRO A 216 10.39 -21.96 -2.65
CA PRO A 216 11.00 -21.87 -3.98
C PRO A 216 11.55 -20.47 -4.32
N ILE A 217 11.23 -19.44 -3.54
CA ILE A 217 11.65 -18.05 -3.80
C ILE A 217 13.08 -17.85 -3.29
N THR A 218 14.04 -17.74 -4.22
CA THR A 218 15.47 -17.57 -3.90
C THR A 218 15.98 -16.14 -4.16
N LYS A 219 15.19 -15.31 -4.84
CA LYS A 219 15.44 -13.89 -5.09
C LYS A 219 14.14 -13.11 -5.02
N VAL A 220 14.22 -11.82 -4.71
CA VAL A 220 13.13 -10.85 -4.83
C VAL A 220 13.70 -9.59 -5.47
N GLN A 221 13.17 -9.18 -6.62
CA GLN A 221 13.68 -8.07 -7.45
C GLN A 221 15.19 -8.18 -7.75
N GLY A 222 15.68 -9.39 -8.01
CA GLY A 222 17.10 -9.66 -8.23
C GLY A 222 17.96 -9.76 -6.96
N HIS A 223 17.42 -9.45 -5.78
CA HIS A 223 18.14 -9.58 -4.51
C HIS A 223 18.03 -11.00 -3.98
N ALA A 224 19.17 -11.69 -3.85
CA ALA A 224 19.23 -13.05 -3.35
C ALA A 224 18.84 -13.14 -1.87
N VAL A 225 18.16 -14.23 -1.51
CA VAL A 225 17.87 -14.58 -0.11
C VAL A 225 19.13 -15.18 0.50
N GLY A 226 19.75 -14.43 1.42
CA GLY A 226 20.92 -14.78 2.18
C GLY A 226 20.61 -15.39 3.55
N SER A 227 21.68 -15.75 4.26
CA SER A 227 21.58 -16.20 5.64
C SER A 227 21.31 -15.01 6.57
N GLY A 228 20.27 -15.09 7.39
CA GLY A 228 19.87 -14.03 8.32
C GLY A 228 18.86 -13.03 7.75
N ASP A 229 18.53 -13.14 6.46
CA ASP A 229 17.46 -12.38 5.84
C ASP A 229 16.09 -12.85 6.33
N LEU A 230 15.13 -11.93 6.35
CA LEU A 230 13.74 -12.25 6.68
C LEU A 230 12.92 -12.27 5.39
N LYS A 231 12.17 -13.36 5.17
CA LYS A 231 11.31 -13.53 4.01
C LYS A 231 9.87 -13.76 4.47
N PHE A 232 9.01 -12.79 4.21
CA PHE A 232 7.60 -12.81 4.61
C PHE A 232 6.72 -13.13 3.41
N ALA A 233 5.66 -13.89 3.65
CA ALA A 233 4.46 -13.81 2.82
C ALA A 233 3.75 -12.50 3.16
N ALA A 234 3.26 -11.81 2.14
CA ALA A 234 2.62 -10.52 2.27
C ALA A 234 1.31 -10.49 1.51
N ASP A 235 0.35 -9.72 2.03
CA ASP A 235 -0.94 -9.49 1.40
C ASP A 235 -1.41 -8.09 1.81
N GLY A 236 -1.99 -7.31 0.89
CA GLY A 236 -2.34 -5.93 1.16
C GLY A 236 -3.08 -5.24 0.04
N TYR A 237 -3.47 -4.00 0.29
CA TYR A 237 -4.15 -3.17 -0.70
C TYR A 237 -3.52 -1.77 -0.77
N LEU A 238 -3.77 -1.09 -1.87
CA LEU A 238 -3.35 0.29 -2.15
C LEU A 238 -4.58 1.15 -2.44
N ALA A 239 -4.89 2.09 -1.56
CA ALA A 239 -5.93 3.08 -1.74
C ALA A 239 -5.38 4.37 -2.36
N LEU A 240 -5.95 4.80 -3.47
CA LEU A 240 -5.55 6.02 -4.17
C LEU A 240 -6.26 7.25 -3.58
N ALA A 241 -5.60 8.41 -3.61
CA ALA A 241 -6.10 9.65 -3.03
C ALA A 241 -5.84 10.88 -3.93
N VAL A 242 -6.70 11.89 -3.78
CA VAL A 242 -6.57 13.21 -4.42
C VAL A 242 -6.10 14.27 -3.40
N PRO A 243 -5.57 15.41 -3.85
CA PRO A 243 -5.15 16.49 -2.95
C PRO A 243 -6.31 17.02 -2.11
N GLU A 244 -6.01 17.43 -0.88
CA GLU A 244 -6.95 18.19 -0.02
C GLU A 244 -7.20 19.64 -0.48
N ALA A 245 -6.72 20.01 -1.67
CA ALA A 245 -6.56 21.39 -2.11
C ALA A 245 -7.87 22.19 -2.13
N GLU A 246 -9.02 21.55 -2.40
CA GLU A 246 -10.29 22.27 -2.47
C GLU A 246 -10.80 22.73 -1.11
N THR A 247 -10.55 21.97 -0.03
CA THR A 247 -11.03 22.34 1.30
C THR A 247 -10.23 23.51 1.86
N TYR A 248 -8.91 23.51 1.69
CA TYR A 248 -8.07 24.63 2.14
C TYR A 248 -8.30 25.89 1.33
N ALA A 249 -8.44 25.78 0.00
CA ALA A 249 -8.77 26.93 -0.84
C ALA A 249 -10.16 27.50 -0.52
N MET A 250 -11.17 26.65 -0.30
CA MET A 250 -12.53 27.08 0.06
C MET A 250 -12.61 27.61 1.49
N MET A 251 -11.85 27.06 2.43
CA MET A 251 -11.72 27.58 3.79
C MET A 251 -11.06 28.97 3.76
N LEU A 252 -9.95 29.12 3.02
CA LEU A 252 -9.28 30.41 2.86
C LEU A 252 -10.14 31.43 2.12
N ALA A 253 -10.88 31.03 1.08
CA ALA A 253 -11.84 31.88 0.39
C ALA A 253 -12.99 32.29 1.32
N GLY A 254 -13.51 31.37 2.12
CA GLY A 254 -14.52 31.63 3.14
C GLY A 254 -14.04 32.60 4.22
N LEU A 255 -12.82 32.41 4.73
CA LEU A 255 -12.19 33.33 5.68
C LEU A 255 -11.93 34.71 5.06
N GLY A 256 -11.52 34.76 3.79
CA GLY A 256 -11.37 36.00 3.03
C GLY A 256 -12.70 36.77 2.90
N LEU A 257 -13.81 36.08 2.64
CA LEU A 257 -15.14 36.67 2.56
C LEU A 257 -15.61 37.19 3.92
N VAL A 258 -15.43 36.42 5.00
CA VAL A 258 -15.77 36.84 6.37
C VAL A 258 -14.95 38.06 6.78
N GLY A 259 -13.65 38.07 6.49
CA GLY A 259 -12.77 39.22 6.73
C GLY A 259 -13.21 40.47 5.95
N PHE A 260 -13.61 40.31 4.69
CA PHE A 260 -14.17 41.40 3.87
C PHE A 260 -15.48 41.95 4.45
N MET A 261 -16.40 41.08 4.88
CA MET A 261 -17.66 41.47 5.52
C MET A 261 -17.44 42.20 6.86
N ALA A 262 -16.52 41.71 7.69
CA ALA A 262 -16.16 42.34 8.96
C ALA A 262 -15.57 43.74 8.73
N ARG A 263 -14.68 43.90 7.73
CA ARG A 263 -14.12 45.21 7.33
C ARG A 263 -15.17 46.19 6.83
N ARG A 264 -16.23 45.71 6.17
CA ARG A 264 -17.34 46.57 5.72
C ARG A 264 -18.17 47.08 6.91
N ARG A 265 -18.38 46.26 7.95
CA ARG A 265 -19.12 46.68 9.16
C ARG A 265 -18.39 47.75 9.95
N THR A 266 -17.07 47.66 10.08
CA THR A 266 -16.28 48.68 10.81
C THR A 266 -16.21 50.02 10.08
N ARG A 267 -16.33 50.03 8.74
CA ARG A 267 -16.39 51.26 7.93
C ARG A 267 -17.77 51.93 7.87
N GLY A 268 -18.83 51.24 8.26
CA GLY A 268 -20.18 51.80 8.36
C GLY A 268 -20.54 52.37 9.73
N LEU A 269 -19.60 52.34 10.69
CA LEU A 269 -19.76 52.82 12.07
C LEU A 269 -18.83 54.01 12.38
N ALA A 270 -18.37 54.73 11.35
CA ALA A 270 -17.62 55.98 11.45
C ALA A 270 -18.48 57.15 10.95
#